data_AF-A0A846YTS2-F1
#
_entry.id   AF-A0A846YTS2-F1
#
_cell.length_a   1.000
_cell.length_b   1.000
_cell.length_c   1.000
_cell.angle_alpha   90.00
_cell.angle_beta   90.00
_cell.angle_gamma   90.00
#
_symmetry.space_group_name_H-M   'P 1'
#
loop_
_entity.id
_entity.type
_entity.pdbx_description
1 polymer ?
#
loop_
_entity_poly.entity_id
_entity_poly.type
_entity_poly.pdbx_seq_one_letter_code
_entity_poly.pdbx_strand_id
1 'polypeptide(L)'
;MSRDTHPGVQCPHCQSHLALVPVPGNPVPGNSAVPVPASVPAVPIVAKEEWQPPPVAEVLAVYAGRAKDTVTATRGAAKVRESLNRAKAVAAQRRAVQKTARRTPKSA
;
A
#
# COMPACT_ATOMS: atom_id res chain seq x y z
N MET A 1 13.40 13.85 44.08
CA MET A 1 12.69 12.88 43.20
C MET A 1 11.56 13.64 42.54
N SER A 2 11.86 14.44 41.52
CA SER A 2 10.86 15.24 40.81
C SER A 2 10.06 14.30 39.91
N ARG A 3 8.79 14.06 40.24
CA ARG A 3 7.87 13.36 39.35
C ARG A 3 7.50 14.35 38.26
N ASP A 4 7.84 14.05 37.01
CA ASP A 4 7.43 14.83 35.85
C ASP A 4 5.91 14.72 35.64
N THR A 5 5.16 15.45 36.47
CA THR A 5 3.72 15.65 36.30
C THR A 5 3.53 16.73 35.25
N HIS A 6 2.97 16.35 34.10
CA HIS A 6 2.77 17.29 32.98
C HIS A 6 1.40 17.98 33.13
N PRO A 7 1.33 19.32 33.24
CA PRO A 7 0.07 20.03 33.46
C PRO A 7 -0.93 19.88 32.30
N GLY A 8 -0.44 19.54 31.10
CA GLY A 8 -1.26 19.33 29.91
C GLY A 8 -1.86 17.93 29.77
N VAL A 9 -1.54 16.97 30.65
CA VAL A 9 -2.04 15.60 30.57
C VAL A 9 -2.86 15.28 31.82
N GLN A 10 -4.18 15.33 31.69
CA GLN A 10 -5.14 15.08 32.77
C GLN A 10 -6.01 13.88 32.44
N CYS A 11 -6.40 13.12 33.47
CA CYS A 11 -7.37 12.05 33.31
C CYS A 11 -8.77 12.62 33.00
N PRO A 12 -9.47 12.18 31.93
CA PRO A 12 -10.78 12.70 31.58
C PRO A 12 -11.88 12.34 32.60
N HIS A 13 -11.66 11.37 33.48
CA HIS A 13 -12.63 10.91 34.46
C HIS A 13 -12.53 11.61 35.82
N CYS A 14 -11.33 11.98 36.25
CA CYS A 14 -11.11 12.55 37.59
C CYS A 14 -10.21 13.81 37.58
N GLN A 15 -9.80 14.29 36.40
CA GLN A 15 -8.99 15.50 36.19
C GLN A 15 -7.63 15.52 36.91
N SER A 16 -7.18 14.39 37.43
CA SER A 16 -5.86 14.29 38.07
C SER A 16 -4.73 14.40 37.05
N HIS A 17 -3.66 15.09 37.41
CA HIS A 17 -2.43 15.16 36.62
C HIS A 17 -1.77 13.80 36.50
N LEU A 18 -1.41 13.42 35.27
CA LEU A 18 -0.72 12.17 34.99
C LEU A 18 0.80 12.40 34.94
N ALA A 19 1.55 11.40 35.41
CA ALA A 19 3.00 11.37 35.32
C ALA A 19 3.44 10.43 34.20
N LEU A 20 4.37 10.88 33.36
CA LEU A 20 4.95 10.04 32.31
C LEU A 20 6.07 9.19 32.91
N VAL A 21 6.03 7.88 32.70
CA VAL A 21 7.09 6.95 33.12
C VAL A 21 7.90 6.59 31.89
N PRO A 22 9.20 6.94 31.83
CA PRO A 22 10.07 6.53 30.73
C PRO A 22 10.20 5.00 30.72
N VAL A 23 9.88 4.38 29.60
CA VAL A 23 10.16 2.96 29.37
C VAL A 23 11.62 2.82 28.92
N PRO A 24 12.47 2.04 29.62
CA PRO A 24 13.85 1.85 29.20
C PRO A 24 13.88 1.13 27.83
N GLY A 25 14.38 1.83 26.80
CA GLY A 25 14.55 1.27 25.46
C GLY A 25 14.05 2.14 24.30
N ASN A 26 13.47 3.32 24.54
CA ASN A 26 13.04 4.21 23.47
C ASN A 26 13.88 5.52 23.45
N PRO A 27 14.75 5.75 22.46
CA PRO A 27 15.49 7.01 22.36
C PRO A 27 14.55 8.11 21.87
N VAL A 28 14.22 9.05 22.76
CA VAL A 28 13.58 10.32 22.36
C VAL A 28 14.64 11.16 21.62
N PRO A 29 14.40 11.64 20.39
CA PRO A 29 15.34 12.52 19.72
C PRO A 29 15.17 13.92 20.31
N GLY A 30 15.96 14.22 21.34
CA GLY A 30 15.94 15.54 21.96
C GLY A 30 16.45 15.52 23.38
N ASN A 31 17.74 15.79 23.50
CA ASN A 31 18.43 16.34 24.66
C ASN A 31 19.21 15.38 25.57
N SER A 32 20.43 15.85 25.80
CA SER A 32 21.35 15.56 26.90
C SER A 32 22.24 14.33 26.75
N ALA A 33 23.43 14.63 26.23
CA ALA A 33 24.64 13.87 26.41
C ALA A 33 24.86 13.48 27.89
N VAL A 34 25.00 12.18 28.14
CA VAL A 34 25.59 11.61 29.37
C VAL A 34 26.50 10.46 28.93
N PRO A 35 27.75 10.37 29.43
CA PRO A 35 28.73 9.43 28.91
C PRO A 35 28.38 7.99 29.31
N VAL A 36 28.52 7.10 28.32
CA VAL A 36 28.34 5.65 28.40
C VAL A 36 29.37 5.02 29.36
N PRO A 37 28.99 4.20 30.35
CA PRO A 37 29.89 3.20 30.89
C PRO A 37 29.82 1.94 30.02
N ALA A 38 30.99 1.53 29.54
CA ALA A 38 31.21 0.35 28.72
C ALA A 38 30.99 -0.93 29.53
N SER A 39 29.82 -1.57 29.37
CA SER A 39 29.63 -3.02 29.61
C SER A 39 28.16 -3.40 29.44
N VAL A 40 27.73 -3.81 28.24
CA VAL A 40 26.50 -4.58 28.08
C VAL A 40 26.77 -5.69 27.05
N PRO A 41 26.56 -6.98 27.41
CA PRO A 41 26.82 -8.11 26.50
C PRO A 41 25.89 -8.03 25.29
N ALA A 42 26.45 -8.30 24.10
CA ALA A 42 25.71 -8.31 22.84
C ALA A 42 24.58 -9.35 22.87
N VAL A 43 23.35 -8.88 23.04
CA VAL A 43 22.15 -9.69 22.92
C VAL A 43 21.80 -9.77 21.43
N PRO A 44 21.53 -10.95 20.86
CA PRO A 44 21.28 -11.10 19.43
C PRO A 44 20.07 -10.25 19.03
N ILE A 45 20.25 -9.46 17.98
CA ILE A 45 19.22 -8.64 17.35
C ILE A 45 18.17 -9.58 16.77
N VAL A 46 17.16 -9.91 17.56
CA VAL A 46 15.90 -10.43 17.02
C VAL A 46 15.29 -9.26 16.27
N ALA A 47 15.32 -9.34 14.94
CA ALA A 47 14.59 -8.44 14.06
C ALA A 47 13.11 -8.53 14.43
N LYS A 48 12.68 -7.65 15.34
CA LYS A 48 11.27 -7.41 15.60
C LYS A 48 10.73 -6.88 14.29
N GLU A 49 9.91 -7.70 13.65
CA GLU A 49 9.05 -7.35 12.54
C GLU A 49 8.49 -5.96 12.81
N GLU A 50 9.07 -4.97 12.12
CA GLU A 50 8.73 -3.58 12.26
C GLU A 50 7.24 -3.48 11.95
N TRP A 51 6.45 -2.98 12.89
CA TRP A 51 5.03 -2.80 12.64
C TRP A 51 4.90 -1.80 11.49
N GLN A 52 4.72 -2.33 10.29
CA GLN A 52 4.55 -1.53 9.09
C GLN A 52 3.09 -1.08 9.10
N PRO A 53 2.81 0.23 9.16
CA PRO A 53 1.44 0.68 9.00
C PRO A 53 0.92 0.19 7.64
N PRO A 54 -0.36 -0.24 7.56
CA PRO A 54 -0.93 -0.75 6.33
C PRO A 54 -0.76 0.28 5.21
N PRO A 55 -0.36 -0.15 4.00
CA PRO A 55 -0.05 0.77 2.91
C PRO A 55 -1.26 1.66 2.64
N VAL A 56 -1.02 2.97 2.48
CA VAL A 56 -2.06 4.00 2.34
C VAL A 56 -3.08 3.67 1.25
N ALA A 57 -2.67 2.94 0.20
CA ALA A 57 -3.56 2.47 -0.86
C ALA A 57 -4.68 1.53 -0.37
N GLU A 58 -4.43 0.72 0.66
CA GLU A 58 -5.43 -0.15 1.27
C GLU A 58 -6.40 0.68 2.14
N VAL A 59 -5.89 1.64 2.91
CA VAL A 59 -6.71 2.56 3.72
C VAL A 59 -7.61 3.43 2.84
N LEU A 60 -7.10 3.94 1.72
CA LEU A 60 -7.87 4.75 0.78
C LEU A 60 -8.92 3.93 0.02
N ALA A 61 -8.67 2.64 -0.25
CA ALA A 61 -9.66 1.77 -0.87
C ALA A 61 -10.87 1.53 0.03
N VAL A 62 -10.64 1.38 1.34
CA VAL A 62 -11.67 1.28 2.37
C VAL A 62 -12.49 2.56 2.45
N TYR A 63 -11.85 3.73 2.48
CA TYR A 63 -12.54 5.03 2.51
C TYR A 63 -13.28 5.37 1.20
N ALA A 64 -12.79 4.90 0.05
CA ALA A 64 -13.42 5.11 -1.24
C ALA A 64 -14.56 4.11 -1.55
N GLY A 65 -14.92 3.23 -0.61
CA GLY A 65 -15.94 2.19 -0.82
C GLY A 65 -15.61 1.21 -1.95
N ARG A 66 -14.35 1.18 -2.41
CA ARG A 66 -13.91 0.33 -3.53
C ARG A 66 -13.15 -0.86 -2.98
N ALA A 67 -13.89 -1.86 -2.49
CA ALA A 67 -13.35 -3.21 -2.41
C ALA A 67 -13.00 -3.64 -3.85
N LYS A 68 -11.69 -3.75 -4.15
CA LYS A 68 -11.23 -4.22 -5.45
C LYS A 68 -11.59 -5.70 -5.58
N ASP A 69 -12.76 -6.00 -6.14
CA ASP A 69 -13.10 -7.35 -6.57
C ASP A 69 -12.25 -7.73 -7.78
N THR A 70 -11.11 -8.36 -7.49
CA THR A 70 -10.13 -8.80 -8.47
C THR A 70 -10.70 -9.85 -9.42
N VAL A 71 -11.69 -10.64 -9.01
CA VAL A 71 -12.33 -11.67 -9.84
C VAL A 71 -13.21 -11.01 -10.89
N THR A 72 -14.01 -10.02 -10.51
CA THR A 72 -14.83 -9.27 -11.46
C THR A 72 -13.95 -8.47 -12.43
N ALA A 73 -12.88 -7.85 -11.94
CA ALA A 73 -11.93 -7.11 -12.77
C ALA A 73 -11.24 -8.00 -13.82
N THR A 74 -10.75 -9.18 -13.41
CA THR A 74 -10.10 -10.13 -14.32
C THR A 74 -11.08 -10.70 -15.35
N ARG A 75 -12.31 -11.02 -14.95
CA ARG A 75 -13.37 -11.46 -15.87
C ARG A 75 -13.74 -10.38 -16.88
N GLY A 76 -13.83 -9.11 -16.45
CA GLY A 76 -14.05 -7.97 -17.34
C GLY A 76 -12.92 -7.82 -18.37
N ALA A 77 -11.67 -7.88 -17.91
CA ALA A 77 -10.50 -7.82 -18.77
C ALA A 77 -10.46 -8.96 -19.80
N ALA A 78 -10.86 -10.18 -19.42
CA ALA A 78 -10.95 -11.32 -20.32
C ALA A 78 -11.97 -11.07 -21.45
N LYS A 79 -13.17 -10.56 -21.13
CA LYS A 79 -14.19 -10.21 -22.13
C LYS A 79 -13.72 -9.15 -23.12
N VAL A 80 -12.98 -8.14 -22.65
CA VAL A 80 -12.42 -7.09 -23.52
C VAL A 80 -11.37 -7.65 -24.47
N ARG A 81 -10.48 -8.53 -23.98
CA ARG A 81 -9.48 -9.20 -24.84
C ARG A 81 -10.16 -10.04 -25.92
N GLU A 82 -11.19 -10.79 -25.55
CA GLU A 82 -11.95 -11.62 -26.48
C GLU A 82 -12.66 -10.78 -27.55
N SER A 83 -13.30 -9.66 -27.17
CA SER A 83 -13.96 -8.77 -28.14
C SER A 83 -12.97 -8.12 -29.11
N LEU A 84 -11.80 -7.71 -28.60
CA LEU A 84 -10.73 -7.13 -29.41
C LEU A 84 -10.19 -8.16 -30.42
N ASN A 85 -9.95 -9.39 -29.98
CA ASN A 85 -9.50 -10.47 -30.85
C ASN A 85 -10.52 -10.80 -31.95
N ARG A 86 -11.82 -10.84 -31.60
CA ARG A 86 -12.90 -10.99 -32.58
C ARG A 86 -12.89 -9.84 -33.60
N ALA A 87 -12.78 -8.60 -33.14
CA ALA A 87 -12.73 -7.44 -34.03
C ALA A 87 -11.53 -7.48 -34.98
N LYS A 88 -10.34 -7.88 -34.48
CA LYS A 88 -9.15 -8.09 -35.30
C LYS A 88 -9.35 -9.16 -36.37
N ALA A 89 -9.96 -10.30 -36.01
CA ALA A 89 -10.23 -11.37 -36.97
C ALA A 89 -11.16 -10.92 -38.10
N VAL A 90 -12.24 -10.21 -37.77
CA VAL A 90 -13.16 -9.64 -38.77
C VAL A 90 -12.46 -8.62 -39.66
N ALA A 91 -11.63 -7.75 -39.08
CA ALA A 91 -10.86 -6.77 -39.85
C ALA A 91 -9.87 -7.45 -40.82
N ALA A 92 -9.20 -8.53 -40.38
CA ALA A 92 -8.31 -9.32 -41.22
C ALA A 92 -9.07 -9.99 -42.38
N GLN A 93 -10.25 -10.55 -42.11
CA GLN A 93 -11.10 -11.14 -43.14
C GLN A 93 -11.52 -10.10 -44.19
N ARG A 94 -11.96 -8.92 -43.77
CA ARG A 94 -12.33 -7.82 -44.69
C ARG A 94 -11.15 -7.42 -45.58
N ARG A 95 -9.95 -7.30 -45.00
CA ARG A 95 -8.73 -6.99 -45.76
C ARG A 95 -8.38 -8.10 -46.76
N ALA A 96 -8.55 -9.36 -46.39
CA ALA A 96 -8.34 -10.49 -47.31
C ALA A 96 -9.30 -10.44 -48.50
N VAL A 97 -10.59 -10.19 -48.27
CA VAL A 97 -11.61 -10.04 -49.32
C VAL A 97 -11.33 -8.84 -50.23
N GLN A 98 -10.92 -7.69 -49.67
CA GLN A 98 -10.54 -6.54 -50.48
C GLN A 98 -9.31 -6.84 -51.35
N LYS A 99 -8.35 -7.62 -50.83
CA LYS A 99 -7.15 -8.00 -51.58
C LYS A 99 -7.47 -8.97 -52.72
N THR A 100 -8.40 -9.91 -52.52
CA THR A 100 -8.84 -10.81 -53.61
C THR A 100 -9.65 -10.06 -54.66
N ALA A 101 -10.56 -9.15 -54.26
CA ALA A 101 -11.32 -8.31 -55.18
C ALA A 101 -10.45 -7.37 -56.03
N ARG A 102 -9.32 -6.88 -55.50
CA ARG A 102 -8.34 -6.10 -56.27
C ARG A 102 -7.50 -6.94 -57.24
N ARG A 103 -7.40 -8.25 -56.99
CA ARG A 103 -6.54 -9.17 -57.77
C ARG A 103 -7.27 -9.88 -58.89
N THR A 104 -8.60 -9.84 -58.95
CA THR A 104 -9.33 -10.31 -60.13
C THR A 104 -9.02 -9.37 -61.30
N PRO A 105 -8.24 -9.79 -62.30
CA PRO A 105 -7.97 -8.94 -63.44
C PRO A 105 -9.29 -8.74 -64.19
N LYS A 106 -9.63 -7.49 -64.46
CA LYS A 106 -10.75 -7.14 -65.31
C LYS A 106 -10.37 -7.57 -66.72
N SER A 107 -10.76 -8.77 -67.12
CA SER A 107 -10.66 -9.24 -68.50
C SER A 107 -11.54 -8.33 -69.35
N ALA A 108 -10.89 -7.54 -70.21
CA ALA A 108 -11.47 -6.79 -71.31
C ALA A 108 -10.70 -7.19 -72.57
#